data_AF-A0A6C0L089-F1
#
_entry.id   AF-A0A6C0L089-F1
#
_cell.length_a   1.000
_cell.length_b   1.000
_cell.length_c   1.000
_cell.angle_alpha   90.00
_cell.angle_beta   90.00
_cell.angle_gamma   90.00
#
_symmetry.space_group_name_H-M   'P 1'
#
loop_
_entity.id
_entity.type
_entity.pdbx_description
1 polymer ?
#
loop_
_entity_poly.entity_id
_entity_poly.type
_entity_poly.pdbx_seq_one_letter_code
_entity_poly.pdbx_strand_id
1 'polypeptide(L)'
;MSKGHLCNYQYDNELNTQINKRHFPSSDLQPNFDPRPLSTKYTELTYPLDNKTISSDSQPLRTYDHYSTQKVFFPGNAKAPVSHFLDSIDIESTLKNQFQTLTKNDGPNYIPHTNSDLFLDTKYENIKESNYYKLAYKVRGTDNKKCNLAPKTFHNHTKNNVKNL
;
A
#
# COMPACT_ATOMS: atom_id res chain seq x y z
N MET A 1 -5.70 37.36 -26.62
CA MET A 1 -5.74 36.00 -26.04
C MET A 1 -4.73 35.91 -24.91
N SER A 2 -5.18 35.83 -23.66
CA SER A 2 -4.31 35.66 -22.50
C SER A 2 -3.68 34.27 -22.55
N LYS A 3 -2.34 34.17 -22.52
CA LYS A 3 -1.64 32.89 -22.41
C LYS A 3 -1.85 32.37 -20.98
N GLY A 4 -2.71 31.36 -20.82
CA GLY A 4 -2.86 30.65 -19.55
C GLY A 4 -1.52 30.08 -19.10
N HIS A 5 -1.08 30.41 -17.88
CA HIS A 5 0.16 29.89 -17.33
C HIS A 5 -0.11 28.61 -16.56
N LEU A 6 0.49 27.50 -17.01
CA LEU A 6 0.48 26.26 -16.24
C LEU A 6 1.46 26.40 -15.07
N CYS A 7 0.95 26.30 -13.85
CA CYS A 7 1.72 26.38 -12.61
C CYS A 7 1.74 25.02 -11.93
N ASN A 8 2.76 24.75 -11.10
CA ASN A 8 2.92 23.49 -10.36
C ASN A 8 2.99 22.19 -11.19
N TYR A 9 3.13 22.29 -12.53
CA TYR A 9 3.21 21.14 -13.42
C TYR A 9 4.22 20.07 -12.99
N GLN A 10 5.40 20.49 -12.50
CA GLN A 10 6.42 19.54 -12.04
C GLN A 10 5.97 18.76 -10.79
N TYR A 11 5.30 19.44 -9.85
CA TYR A 11 4.78 18.82 -8.64
C TYR A 11 3.59 17.90 -8.96
N ASP A 12 2.68 18.35 -9.81
CA ASP A 12 1.55 17.53 -10.26
C ASP A 12 2.04 16.30 -11.02
N ASN A 13 3.05 16.46 -11.87
CA ASN A 13 3.67 15.34 -12.56
C ASN A 13 4.38 14.39 -11.59
N GLU A 14 5.08 14.91 -10.57
CA GLU A 14 5.67 14.09 -9.52
C GLU A 14 4.60 13.29 -8.76
N LEU A 15 3.52 13.94 -8.31
CA LEU A 15 2.39 13.28 -7.66
C LEU A 15 1.76 12.22 -8.56
N ASN A 16 1.51 12.54 -9.83
CA ASN A 16 0.97 11.59 -10.79
C ASN A 16 1.89 10.38 -10.95
N THR A 17 3.21 10.57 -11.02
CA THR A 17 4.16 9.46 -11.09
C THR A 17 4.17 8.62 -9.81
N GLN A 18 4.09 9.24 -8.64
CA GLN A 18 4.02 8.57 -7.34
C GLN A 18 2.73 7.76 -7.18
N ILE A 19 1.59 8.34 -7.57
CA ILE A 19 0.30 7.64 -7.57
C ILE A 19 0.36 6.46 -8.55
N ASN A 20 0.84 6.68 -9.77
CA ASN A 20 0.96 5.63 -10.78
C ASN A 20 1.85 4.46 -10.30
N LYS A 21 2.97 4.75 -9.63
CA LYS A 21 3.86 3.70 -9.06
C LYS A 21 3.15 2.82 -8.03
N ARG A 22 2.11 3.31 -7.35
CA ARG A 22 1.32 2.51 -6.40
C ARG A 22 0.27 1.63 -7.06
N HIS A 23 0.04 1.72 -8.38
CA HIS A 23 -0.90 0.81 -9.05
C HIS A 23 -0.31 -0.59 -9.25
N PHE A 24 1.03 -0.71 -9.26
CA PHE A 24 1.73 -1.97 -9.48
C PHE A 24 2.51 -2.38 -8.23
N PRO A 25 2.69 -3.69 -8.01
CA PRO A 25 3.59 -4.17 -6.98
C PRO A 25 5.02 -3.65 -7.22
N SER A 26 5.78 -3.42 -6.14
CA SER A 26 7.17 -2.94 -6.27
C SER A 26 8.13 -3.98 -6.86
N SER A 27 7.79 -5.27 -6.79
CA SER A 27 8.55 -6.37 -7.38
C SER A 27 7.60 -7.41 -7.97
N ASP A 28 8.12 -8.27 -8.84
CA ASP A 28 7.37 -9.42 -9.34
C ASP A 28 7.01 -10.37 -8.18
N LEU A 29 5.76 -10.81 -8.15
CA LEU A 29 5.21 -11.67 -7.11
C LEU A 29 4.91 -13.06 -7.65
N GLN A 30 5.09 -14.07 -6.79
CA GLN A 30 4.68 -15.44 -7.12
C GLN A 30 3.15 -15.48 -7.36
N PRO A 31 2.69 -16.10 -8.46
CA PRO A 31 1.27 -16.26 -8.71
C PRO A 31 0.66 -17.30 -7.76
N ASN A 32 -0.57 -17.05 -7.32
CA ASN A 32 -1.38 -18.05 -6.64
C ASN A 32 -2.08 -18.90 -7.71
N PHE A 33 -1.64 -20.15 -7.88
CA PHE A 33 -2.25 -21.07 -8.84
C PHE A 33 -3.60 -21.60 -8.30
N ASP A 34 -4.62 -21.57 -9.16
CA ASP A 34 -5.90 -22.25 -8.95
C ASP A 34 -5.99 -23.42 -9.96
N PRO A 35 -5.49 -24.62 -9.61
CA PRO A 35 -5.49 -25.75 -10.54
C PRO A 35 -6.93 -26.16 -10.83
N ARG A 36 -7.32 -26.08 -12.11
CA ARG A 36 -8.64 -26.51 -12.56
C ARG A 36 -8.64 -28.03 -12.72
N PRO A 37 -9.68 -28.73 -12.24
CA PRO A 37 -9.76 -30.18 -12.43
C PRO A 37 -9.86 -30.49 -13.92
N LEU A 38 -9.11 -31.49 -14.36
CA LEU A 38 -9.15 -32.02 -15.72
C LEU A 38 -9.73 -33.43 -15.69
N SER A 39 -10.41 -33.83 -16.76
CA SER A 39 -11.00 -35.18 -16.86
C SER A 39 -9.90 -36.24 -16.94
N THR A 40 -9.88 -37.18 -16.00
CA THR A 40 -8.95 -38.32 -15.97
C THR A 40 -9.51 -39.58 -16.64
N LYS A 41 -10.75 -39.54 -17.15
CA LYS A 41 -11.51 -40.70 -17.63
C LYS A 41 -10.76 -41.57 -18.64
N TYR A 42 -10.00 -40.96 -19.54
CA TYR A 42 -9.24 -41.65 -20.58
C TYR A 42 -7.73 -41.64 -20.32
N THR A 43 -7.30 -41.27 -19.12
CA THR A 43 -5.88 -41.25 -18.71
C THR A 43 -5.55 -42.46 -17.84
N GLU A 44 -6.49 -42.90 -17.01
CA GLU A 44 -6.31 -44.08 -16.14
C GLU A 44 -6.61 -45.41 -16.85
N LEU A 45 -7.48 -45.39 -17.88
CA LEU A 45 -7.97 -46.59 -18.58
C LEU A 45 -7.11 -47.00 -19.79
N THR A 46 -6.21 -46.14 -20.26
CA THR A 46 -5.24 -46.47 -21.30
C THR A 46 -3.99 -47.07 -20.65
N TYR A 47 -3.72 -48.34 -20.97
CA TYR A 47 -2.38 -48.95 -20.86
C TYR A 47 -1.31 -47.94 -21.34
N PRO A 48 -0.07 -47.94 -20.82
CA PRO A 48 0.90 -46.86 -20.98
C PRO A 48 1.44 -46.78 -22.42
N LEU A 49 0.60 -46.36 -23.34
CA LEU A 49 0.94 -45.91 -24.67
C LEU A 49 1.15 -44.42 -24.53
N ASP A 50 2.37 -44.04 -24.14
CA ASP A 50 2.96 -42.71 -24.29
C ASP A 50 2.04 -41.57 -23.80
N ASN A 51 2.31 -41.00 -22.62
CA ASN A 51 1.52 -39.95 -21.93
C ASN A 51 1.42 -38.59 -22.70
N LYS A 52 1.31 -38.61 -24.03
CA LYS A 52 1.11 -37.49 -24.94
C LYS A 52 -0.25 -36.78 -24.78
N THR A 53 -1.17 -37.32 -23.98
CA THR A 53 -2.46 -36.67 -23.68
C THR A 53 -2.30 -35.48 -22.74
N ILE A 54 -1.24 -35.45 -21.93
CA ILE A 54 -0.86 -34.29 -21.14
C ILE A 54 0.18 -33.55 -21.97
N SER A 55 -0.24 -32.47 -22.64
CA SER A 55 0.70 -31.56 -23.31
C SER A 55 1.72 -31.10 -22.28
N SER A 56 2.98 -31.50 -22.43
CA SER A 56 4.07 -30.98 -21.62
C SER A 56 4.13 -29.48 -21.82
N ASP A 57 3.92 -28.71 -20.76
CA ASP A 57 4.05 -27.26 -20.83
C ASP A 57 5.43 -26.90 -21.37
N SER A 58 5.44 -26.10 -22.43
CA SER A 58 6.66 -25.71 -23.15
C SER A 58 7.56 -24.80 -22.31
N GLN A 59 7.06 -24.24 -21.20
CA GLN A 59 7.73 -23.21 -20.42
C GLN A 59 8.01 -23.69 -18.99
N PRO A 60 9.24 -23.57 -18.48
CA PRO A 60 9.56 -23.88 -17.09
C PRO A 60 8.93 -22.86 -16.14
N LEU A 61 8.63 -23.30 -14.91
CA LEU A 61 8.16 -22.42 -13.84
C LEU A 61 9.22 -21.37 -13.50
N ARG A 62 8.80 -20.11 -13.37
CA ARG A 62 9.68 -19.01 -12.94
C ARG A 62 9.95 -19.12 -11.44
N THR A 63 11.17 -18.80 -11.03
CA THR A 63 11.54 -18.62 -9.63
C THR A 63 11.25 -17.18 -9.20
N TYR A 64 10.69 -17.02 -8.01
CA TYR A 64 10.34 -15.71 -7.44
C TYR A 64 11.05 -15.54 -6.10
N ASP A 65 11.36 -14.29 -5.76
CA ASP A 65 11.86 -13.96 -4.44
C ASP A 65 10.76 -14.12 -3.38
N HIS A 66 11.19 -14.36 -2.14
CA HIS A 66 10.29 -14.49 -1.02
C HIS A 66 9.55 -13.17 -0.75
N TYR A 67 8.22 -13.23 -0.71
CA TYR A 67 7.39 -12.06 -0.48
C TYR A 67 7.38 -11.66 1.01
N SER A 68 7.65 -10.39 1.27
CA SER A 68 7.54 -9.78 2.60
C SER A 68 6.95 -8.39 2.49
N THR A 69 5.96 -8.10 3.34
CA THR A 69 5.29 -6.79 3.44
C THR A 69 6.23 -5.64 3.80
N GLN A 70 7.36 -5.95 4.46
CA GLN A 70 8.39 -4.96 4.80
C GLN A 70 9.22 -4.53 3.59
N LYS A 71 9.36 -5.40 2.58
CA LYS A 71 10.24 -5.19 1.42
C LYS A 71 9.45 -4.81 0.16
N VAL A 72 8.26 -5.38 -0.01
CA VAL A 72 7.49 -5.26 -1.24
C VAL A 72 6.11 -4.68 -0.94
N PHE A 73 5.85 -3.51 -1.52
CA PHE A 73 4.51 -2.93 -1.49
C PHE A 73 3.61 -3.66 -2.50
N PHE A 74 2.47 -4.17 -2.01
CA PHE A 74 1.47 -4.85 -2.82
C PHE A 74 0.14 -4.06 -2.74
N PRO A 75 -0.24 -3.35 -3.81
CA PRO A 75 -1.47 -2.54 -3.82
C PRO A 75 -2.73 -3.33 -4.18
N GLY A 76 -2.60 -4.64 -4.41
CA GLY A 76 -3.68 -5.48 -4.92
C GLY A 76 -4.75 -5.79 -3.88
N ASN A 77 -5.25 -7.02 -3.94
CA ASN A 77 -6.26 -7.50 -2.99
C ASN A 77 -5.62 -7.82 -1.62
N ALA A 78 -6.45 -8.15 -0.63
CA ALA A 78 -5.99 -8.62 0.68
C ALA A 78 -5.28 -10.00 0.62
N LYS A 79 -5.04 -10.57 -0.56
CA LYS A 79 -4.48 -11.91 -0.77
C LYS A 79 -3.14 -11.82 -1.49
N ALA A 80 -2.10 -11.53 -0.70
CA ALA A 80 -0.71 -11.67 -1.11
C ALA A 80 -0.35 -13.12 -1.53
N PRO A 81 0.85 -13.38 -2.08
CA PRO A 81 1.35 -14.74 -2.29
C PRO A 81 1.20 -15.59 -1.02
N VAL A 82 0.66 -16.80 -1.18
CA VAL A 82 0.33 -17.69 -0.05
C VAL A 82 1.56 -18.06 0.78
N SER A 83 2.75 -18.10 0.18
CA SER A 83 4.01 -18.39 0.86
C SER A 83 4.23 -17.51 2.10
N HIS A 84 4.00 -16.21 1.99
CA HIS A 84 4.16 -15.30 3.14
C HIS A 84 3.20 -15.61 4.28
N PHE A 85 1.95 -15.94 3.94
CA PHE A 85 0.94 -16.32 4.95
C PHE A 85 1.35 -17.60 5.66
N LEU A 86 1.87 -18.59 4.93
CA LEU A 86 2.33 -19.86 5.49
C LEU A 86 3.56 -19.71 6.40
N ASP A 87 4.45 -18.76 6.08
CA ASP A 87 5.65 -18.53 6.90
C ASP A 87 5.36 -17.66 8.13
N SER A 88 4.26 -16.91 8.14
CA SER A 88 3.88 -15.96 9.20
C SER A 88 2.52 -16.25 9.83
N ILE A 89 2.15 -17.54 9.94
CA ILE A 89 0.84 -17.98 10.45
C ILE A 89 0.54 -17.39 11.83
N ASP A 90 1.50 -17.45 12.76
CA ASP A 90 1.29 -16.97 14.14
C ASP A 90 1.03 -15.47 14.19
N ILE A 91 1.73 -14.69 13.36
CA ILE A 91 1.55 -13.24 13.26
C ILE A 91 0.15 -12.95 12.71
N GLU A 92 -0.24 -13.59 11.62
CA GLU A 92 -1.55 -13.42 11.01
C GLU A 92 -2.70 -13.84 11.93
N SER A 93 -2.56 -14.96 12.64
CA SER A 93 -3.54 -15.42 13.63
C SER A 93 -3.64 -14.45 14.82
N THR A 94 -2.52 -13.84 15.23
CA THR A 94 -2.50 -12.80 16.27
C THR A 94 -3.20 -11.53 15.78
N LEU A 95 -2.89 -11.05 14.57
CA LEU A 95 -3.53 -9.88 13.96
C LEU A 95 -5.04 -10.07 13.76
N LYS A 96 -5.47 -11.29 13.45
CA LYS A 96 -6.89 -11.68 13.36
C LYS A 96 -7.54 -11.97 14.72
N ASN A 97 -6.78 -11.81 15.80
CA ASN A 97 -7.20 -12.09 17.16
C ASN A 97 -7.76 -13.51 17.38
N GLN A 98 -7.21 -14.51 16.68
CA GLN A 98 -7.71 -15.90 16.74
C GLN A 98 -7.32 -16.62 18.03
N PHE A 99 -6.27 -16.17 18.70
CA PHE A 99 -5.81 -16.76 19.96
C PHE A 99 -6.66 -16.32 21.17
N GLN A 100 -7.48 -15.28 21.04
CA GLN A 100 -8.36 -14.82 22.12
C GLN A 100 -9.74 -15.46 22.00
N THR A 101 -10.20 -16.08 23.08
CA THR A 101 -11.59 -16.55 23.21
C THR A 101 -12.50 -15.43 23.69
N LEU A 102 -13.68 -15.28 23.09
CA LEU A 102 -14.74 -14.42 23.62
C LEU A 102 -15.21 -14.99 24.96
N THR A 103 -14.90 -14.31 26.06
CA THR A 103 -15.39 -14.67 27.40
C THR A 103 -16.43 -13.64 27.87
N LYS A 104 -17.34 -14.06 28.76
CA LYS A 104 -18.43 -13.20 29.28
C LYS A 104 -17.95 -12.13 30.27
N ASN A 105 -16.74 -12.30 30.81
CA ASN A 105 -16.12 -11.36 31.74
C ASN A 105 -15.14 -10.44 30.99
N ASP A 106 -14.67 -9.37 31.62
CA ASP A 106 -13.50 -8.62 31.14
C ASP A 106 -12.31 -9.58 31.09
N GLY A 107 -12.07 -10.16 29.92
CA GLY A 107 -10.96 -11.08 29.67
C GLY A 107 -9.61 -10.39 29.88
N PRO A 108 -8.48 -11.11 29.68
CA PRO A 108 -7.17 -10.48 29.74
C PRO A 108 -7.08 -9.41 28.65
N ASN A 109 -7.24 -8.14 29.05
CA ASN A 109 -7.03 -7.00 28.19
C ASN A 109 -5.55 -6.93 27.80
N TYR A 110 -5.25 -6.50 26.58
CA TYR A 110 -3.88 -6.23 26.17
C TYR A 110 -3.29 -5.15 27.09
N ILE A 111 -2.34 -5.54 27.94
CA ILE A 111 -1.56 -4.63 28.77
C ILE A 111 -0.25 -4.39 28.01
N PRO A 112 0.03 -3.16 27.56
CA PRO A 112 1.28 -2.90 26.87
C PRO A 112 2.49 -3.17 27.76
N HIS A 113 3.64 -3.45 27.16
CA HIS A 113 4.88 -3.60 27.93
C HIS A 113 5.20 -2.29 28.67
N THR A 114 5.82 -2.36 29.85
CA THR A 114 6.24 -1.18 30.64
C THR A 114 7.21 -0.24 29.89
N ASN A 115 7.82 -0.73 28.81
CA ASN A 115 8.70 0.00 27.90
C ASN A 115 7.98 0.54 26.65
N SER A 116 6.65 0.44 26.59
CA SER A 116 5.88 1.05 25.51
C SER A 116 5.75 2.55 25.73
N ASP A 117 5.50 3.29 24.64
CA ASP A 117 5.25 4.73 24.67
C ASP A 117 4.03 5.13 25.54
N LEU A 118 3.15 4.19 25.89
CA LEU A 118 2.03 4.45 26.79
C LEU A 118 2.46 4.59 28.27
N PHE A 119 3.52 3.88 28.67
CA PHE A 119 4.00 3.85 30.05
C PHE A 119 5.32 4.59 30.25
N LEU A 120 6.14 4.66 29.21
CA LEU A 120 7.30 5.52 29.21
C LEU A 120 6.80 6.96 29.12
N ASP A 121 7.06 7.73 30.17
CA ASP A 121 7.17 9.19 30.05
C ASP A 121 8.39 9.46 29.16
N THR A 122 8.24 9.23 27.86
CA THR A 122 9.01 9.99 26.90
C THR A 122 8.59 11.41 27.24
N LYS A 123 9.45 12.08 28.01
CA LYS A 123 9.42 13.53 28.05
C LYS A 123 9.58 13.90 26.60
N TYR A 124 8.47 14.12 25.92
CA TYR A 124 8.40 15.08 24.85
C TYR A 124 8.98 16.29 25.55
N GLU A 125 10.29 16.49 25.39
CA GLU A 125 10.84 17.79 25.65
C GLU A 125 9.84 18.69 24.94
N ASN A 126 9.17 19.54 25.70
CA ASN A 126 8.61 20.73 25.13
C ASN A 126 9.83 21.53 24.70
N ILE A 127 10.53 21.03 23.67
CA ILE A 127 11.16 21.85 22.68
C ILE A 127 9.94 22.62 22.19
N LYS A 128 9.71 23.76 22.84
CA LYS A 128 9.14 24.92 22.18
C LYS A 128 10.17 25.26 21.10
N GLU A 129 10.33 24.37 20.12
CA GLU A 129 10.61 24.82 18.79
C GLU A 129 9.51 25.83 18.58
N SER A 130 9.90 27.10 18.44
CA SER A 130 8.97 28.10 17.93
C SER A 130 8.20 27.38 16.82
N ASN A 131 6.87 27.37 16.91
CA ASN A 131 5.96 26.74 15.96
C ASN A 131 6.05 27.46 14.59
N TYR A 132 7.26 27.69 14.09
CA TYR A 132 7.52 27.73 12.68
C TYR A 132 7.27 26.30 12.22
N TYR A 133 6.08 26.05 11.70
CA TYR A 133 5.85 24.96 10.77
C TYR A 133 6.77 25.18 9.57
N LYS A 134 8.06 24.88 9.73
CA LYS A 134 9.01 24.85 8.63
C LYS A 134 8.67 23.55 7.92
N LEU A 135 7.75 23.66 6.96
CA LEU A 135 7.41 22.58 6.04
C LEU A 135 8.73 21.89 5.65
N ALA A 136 8.82 20.59 5.92
CA ALA A 136 10.05 19.81 5.73
C ALA A 136 10.61 19.94 4.31
N TYR A 137 9.74 20.31 3.38
CA TYR A 137 10.06 20.84 2.07
C TYR A 137 9.62 22.31 2.01
N LYS A 138 10.47 23.20 1.49
CA LYS A 138 9.94 24.43 0.89
C LYS A 138 8.90 23.98 -0.12
N VAL A 139 7.63 24.34 0.07
CA VAL A 139 6.59 24.11 -0.93
C VAL A 139 7.08 24.82 -2.20
N ARG A 140 7.61 24.05 -3.15
CA ARG A 140 8.07 24.57 -4.42
C ARG A 140 6.83 25.08 -5.16
N GLY A 141 6.50 26.35 -4.98
CA GLY A 141 5.34 26.97 -5.65
C GLY A 141 4.69 28.15 -4.94
N THR A 142 4.92 28.38 -3.64
CA THR A 142 4.18 29.44 -2.92
C THR A 142 4.67 30.87 -3.19
N ASP A 143 5.94 31.04 -3.60
CA ASP A 143 6.51 32.36 -3.91
C ASP A 143 6.32 32.79 -5.37
N ASN A 144 5.59 32.01 -6.17
CA ASN A 144 5.25 32.42 -7.52
C ASN A 144 4.03 33.36 -7.50
N LYS A 145 4.28 34.68 -7.36
CA LYS A 145 3.25 35.73 -7.60
C LYS A 145 2.50 35.53 -8.93
N LYS A 146 3.15 34.89 -9.90
CA LYS A 146 2.62 34.56 -11.24
C LYS A 146 1.58 33.42 -11.23
N CYS A 147 1.58 32.58 -10.20
CA CYS A 147 0.73 31.39 -10.04
C CYS A 147 -0.32 31.55 -8.94
N ASN A 148 -0.25 32.63 -8.16
CA ASN A 148 -1.26 32.98 -7.19
C ASN A 148 -2.47 33.59 -7.90
N LEU A 149 -3.43 32.74 -8.29
CA LEU A 149 -4.68 33.12 -8.96
C LEU A 149 -5.59 34.00 -8.08
N ALA A 150 -5.34 34.05 -6.78
CA ALA A 150 -6.15 34.78 -5.81
C ALA A 150 -5.25 35.46 -4.76
N PRO A 151 -4.53 36.55 -5.15
CA PRO A 151 -3.57 37.22 -4.29
C PRO A 151 -4.19 38.02 -3.14
N LYS A 152 -5.51 38.20 -3.16
CA LYS A 152 -6.27 38.92 -2.14
C LYS A 152 -6.72 37.97 -1.03
N THR A 153 -6.83 38.51 0.18
CA THR A 153 -7.35 37.80 1.35
C THR A 153 -8.73 37.21 1.06
N PHE A 154 -8.89 35.90 1.32
CA PHE A 154 -10.16 35.22 1.15
C PHE A 154 -11.18 35.78 2.16
N HIS A 155 -12.17 36.51 1.66
CA HIS A 155 -13.28 36.93 2.49
C HIS A 155 -14.34 35.83 2.51
N ASN A 156 -14.52 35.22 3.67
CA ASN A 156 -15.39 34.05 3.91
C ASN A 156 -16.85 34.21 3.42
N HIS A 157 -17.32 35.45 3.22
CA HIS A 157 -18.66 35.76 2.74
C HIS A 157 -18.83 35.60 1.21
N THR A 158 -17.75 35.57 0.44
CA THR A 158 -17.78 35.26 -0.99
C THR A 158 -17.26 33.85 -1.21
N LYS A 159 -18.13 32.92 -1.65
CA LYS A 159 -17.77 31.52 -1.91
C LYS A 159 -16.61 31.35 -2.92
N ASN A 160 -16.31 32.37 -3.73
CA ASN A 160 -15.28 32.34 -4.76
C ASN A 160 -14.38 33.58 -4.67
N ASN A 161 -13.05 33.37 -4.68
CA ASN A 161 -12.02 34.43 -4.71
C ASN A 161 -11.36 34.58 -6.11
N VAL A 162 -11.74 33.73 -7.07
CA VAL A 162 -11.31 33.81 -8.47
C VAL A 162 -12.45 34.43 -9.27
N LYS A 163 -12.38 35.74 -9.50
CA LYS A 163 -13.29 36.44 -10.42
C LYS A 163 -12.46 36.95 -11.59
N ASN A 164 -12.75 36.44 -12.79
CA ASN A 164 -12.08 36.68 -14.08
C ASN A 164 -10.76 35.92 -14.28
N LEU A 165 -10.88 34.63 -14.58
CA LEU A 165 -9.93 33.90 -15.44
C LEU A 165 -10.42 33.94 -16.89
#